data_AF-A0A101XBL0-F1
#
_entry.id   AF-A0A101XBL0-F1
#
_cell.length_a   1.000
_cell.length_b   1.000
_cell.length_c   1.000
_cell.angle_alpha   90.00
_cell.angle_beta   90.00
_cell.angle_gamma   90.00
#
_symmetry.space_group_name_H-M   'P 1'
#
loop_
_entity.id
_entity.type
_entity.pdbx_description
1 polymer ?
#
loop_
_entity_poly.entity_id
_entity_poly.type
_entity_poly.pdbx_seq_one_letter_code
_entity_poly.pdbx_strand_id
1 'polypeptide(L)'
;LISARRTHFEVNLPYTLGVLLPLLTAGVPLGRAVARIAETEEDRYIARELSLVVRDMAVMGSSPIDALMHSAERVPSQSYRETVNLLARSSRITERLDAVLMARLDWMLRQKQIRAASLVRSLAVLFEMYVIAVQLLPILIAIISLSLSPLGPLQIGPLSLDPLTVLVLSGLIYSPLAGAVFYILFDSSLNI
;
A
#
# COMPACT_ATOMS: atom_id res chain seq x y z
N LEU A 1 15.22 10.18 -10.75
CA LEU A 1 16.18 9.98 -9.63
C LEU A 1 15.64 10.48 -8.29
N ILE A 2 15.17 11.74 -8.19
CA ILE A 2 14.59 12.30 -6.94
C ILE A 2 13.30 11.56 -6.52
N SER A 3 12.41 11.24 -7.47
CA SER A 3 11.19 10.47 -7.22
C SER A 3 11.46 9.06 -6.70
N ALA A 4 12.38 8.32 -7.34
CA ALA A 4 12.79 6.99 -6.90
C ALA A 4 13.34 7.01 -5.47
N ARG A 5 14.26 7.93 -5.17
CA ARG A 5 14.84 8.07 -3.82
C ARG A 5 13.78 8.39 -2.75
N ARG A 6 12.79 9.24 -3.08
CA ARG A 6 11.64 9.49 -2.20
C ARG A 6 10.87 8.20 -1.92
N THR A 7 10.50 7.46 -2.96
CA THR A 7 9.71 6.22 -2.82
C THR A 7 10.43 5.18 -1.96
N HIS A 8 11.72 4.98 -2.16
CA HIS A 8 12.53 4.05 -1.36
C HIS A 8 12.46 4.37 0.14
N PHE A 9 12.65 5.64 0.51
CA PHE A 9 12.52 6.06 1.91
C PHE A 9 11.08 5.94 2.43
N GLU A 10 10.06 6.33 1.67
CA GLU A 10 8.66 6.23 2.13
C GLU A 10 8.22 4.76 2.38
N VAL A 11 8.68 3.83 1.53
CA VAL A 11 8.26 2.43 1.57
C VAL A 11 9.05 1.63 2.60
N ASN A 12 10.38 1.79 2.61
CA ASN A 12 11.30 0.92 3.35
C ASN A 12 11.71 1.48 4.71
N LEU A 13 11.46 2.76 5.01
CA LEU A 13 11.78 3.33 6.32
C LEU A 13 11.21 2.52 7.51
N PRO A 14 9.96 2.01 7.53
CA PRO A 14 9.50 1.17 8.63
C PRO A 14 10.37 -0.06 8.88
N TYR A 15 10.95 -0.65 7.82
CA TYR A 15 11.84 -1.79 7.92
C TYR A 15 13.17 -1.38 8.56
N THR A 16 13.79 -0.31 8.06
CA THR A 16 14.99 0.30 8.63
C THR A 16 14.80 0.62 10.13
N LEU A 17 13.67 1.22 10.49
CA LEU A 17 13.36 1.52 11.90
C LEU A 17 13.11 0.25 12.73
N GLY A 18 12.55 -0.79 12.12
CA GLY A 18 12.38 -2.10 12.74
C GLY A 18 13.70 -2.81 13.06
N VAL A 19 14.76 -2.53 12.30
CA VAL A 19 16.13 -2.98 12.59
C VAL A 19 16.82 -2.07 13.61
N LEU A 20 16.55 -0.76 13.56
CA LEU A 20 17.11 0.22 14.51
C LEU A 20 16.60 0.04 15.93
N LEU A 21 15.30 -0.22 16.07
CA LEU A 21 14.63 -0.22 17.37
C LEU A 21 15.22 -1.26 18.33
N PRO A 22 15.44 -2.54 17.95
CA PRO A 22 16.09 -3.53 18.81
C PRO A 22 17.46 -3.08 19.33
N LEU A 23 18.26 -2.44 18.49
CA LEU A 23 19.59 -1.93 18.88
C LEU A 23 19.45 -0.85 19.96
N LEU A 24 18.51 0.09 19.80
CA LEU A 24 18.25 1.12 20.80
C LEU A 24 17.69 0.53 22.10
N THR A 25 16.77 -0.43 22.02
CA THR A 25 16.23 -1.12 23.21
C THR A 25 17.29 -1.92 23.96
N ALA A 26 18.31 -2.43 23.26
CA ALA A 26 19.47 -3.09 23.86
C ALA A 26 20.49 -2.11 24.48
N GLY A 27 20.20 -0.80 24.47
CA GLY A 27 21.06 0.24 25.01
C GLY A 27 22.23 0.63 24.09
N VAL A 28 22.20 0.23 22.81
CA VAL A 28 23.22 0.68 21.86
C VAL A 28 23.03 2.18 21.59
N PRO A 29 24.07 3.02 21.75
CA PRO A 29 23.97 4.45 21.46
C PRO A 29 23.55 4.70 20.01
N LEU A 30 22.69 5.72 19.80
CA LEU A 30 22.09 6.03 18.50
C LEU A 30 23.11 6.10 17.35
N GLY A 31 24.25 6.77 17.56
CA GLY A 31 25.29 6.87 16.53
C GLY A 31 25.86 5.52 16.11
N ARG A 32 26.09 4.60 17.06
CA ARG A 32 26.54 3.23 16.76
C ARG A 32 25.43 2.39 16.12
N ALA A 33 24.19 2.56 16.55
CA ALA A 33 23.06 1.85 15.98
C ALA A 33 22.84 2.26 14.50
N VAL A 34 22.91 3.56 14.21
CA VAL A 34 22.87 4.09 12.83
C VAL A 34 24.05 3.57 11.99
N ALA A 35 25.26 3.50 12.56
CA ALA A 35 26.42 2.95 11.86
C ALA A 35 26.23 1.48 11.49
N ARG A 36 25.67 0.66 12.38
CA ARG A 36 25.35 -0.74 12.09
C ARG A 36 24.35 -0.87 10.95
N ILE A 37 23.30 -0.06 10.96
CA ILE A 37 22.29 -0.11 9.89
C ILE A 37 22.87 0.35 8.56
N ALA A 38 23.73 1.37 8.55
CA ALA A 38 24.37 1.82 7.32
C ALA A 38 25.15 0.68 6.61
N GLU A 39 25.67 -0.29 7.37
CA GLU A 39 26.38 -1.47 6.87
C GLU A 39 25.43 -2.60 6.42
N THR A 40 24.30 -2.80 7.13
CA THR A 40 23.40 -3.95 6.92
C THR A 40 22.16 -3.65 6.08
N GLU A 41 21.87 -2.37 5.82
CA GLU A 41 20.67 -1.94 5.10
C GLU A 41 20.69 -2.43 3.63
N GLU A 42 19.63 -3.14 3.24
CA GLU A 42 19.50 -3.71 1.89
C GLU A 42 19.19 -2.63 0.84
N ASP A 43 18.45 -1.59 1.24
CA ASP A 43 18.12 -0.48 0.36
C ASP A 43 19.34 0.44 0.16
N ARG A 44 19.92 0.39 -1.04
CA ARG A 44 21.12 1.18 -1.40
C ARG A 44 20.93 2.69 -1.24
N TYR A 45 19.71 3.23 -1.36
CA TYR A 45 19.47 4.67 -1.19
C TYR A 45 19.50 5.05 0.30
N ILE A 46 18.93 4.20 1.15
CA ILE A 46 18.92 4.40 2.61
C ILE A 46 20.33 4.16 3.16
N ALA A 47 20.97 3.04 2.80
CA ALA A 47 22.32 2.69 3.22
C ALA A 47 23.34 3.80 2.89
N ARG A 48 23.26 4.36 1.67
CA ARG A 48 24.12 5.47 1.24
C ARG A 48 23.91 6.72 2.09
N GLU A 49 22.66 7.05 2.39
CA GLU A 49 22.36 8.23 3.19
C GLU A 49 22.79 8.06 4.64
N LEU A 50 22.54 6.90 5.25
CA LEU A 50 22.99 6.60 6.60
C LEU A 50 24.53 6.55 6.67
N SER A 51 25.20 6.09 5.62
CA SER A 51 26.67 6.18 5.52
C SER A 51 27.16 7.63 5.50
N LEU A 52 26.41 8.57 4.89
CA LEU A 52 26.71 9.99 4.96
C LEU A 52 26.49 10.54 6.37
N VAL A 53 25.45 10.09 7.08
CA VAL A 53 25.23 10.43 8.51
C VAL A 53 26.40 9.96 9.37
N VAL A 54 26.87 8.72 9.18
CA VAL A 54 28.03 8.18 9.90
C VAL A 54 29.29 8.97 9.61
N ARG A 55 29.49 9.36 8.34
CA ARG A 55 30.61 10.21 7.94
C ARG A 55 30.53 11.60 8.57
N ASP A 56 29.34 12.19 8.64
CA ASP A 56 29.10 13.50 9.26
C ASP A 56 29.51 13.48 10.74
N MET A 57 29.07 12.44 11.47
CA MET A 57 29.47 12.22 12.86
C MET A 57 30.99 12.03 13.02
N ALA A 58 31.62 11.23 12.15
CA ALA A 58 33.03 10.88 12.27
C ALA A 58 33.99 12.01 11.84
N VAL A 59 33.61 12.80 10.83
CA VAL A 59 34.47 13.83 10.22
C VAL A 59 34.17 15.21 10.78
N MET A 60 32.89 15.56 10.93
CA MET A 60 32.48 16.89 11.39
C MET A 60 32.25 16.96 12.91
N GLY A 61 32.26 15.81 13.59
CA GLY A 61 32.02 15.74 15.04
C GLY A 61 30.57 16.07 15.42
N SER A 62 29.64 16.05 14.46
CA SER A 62 28.22 16.33 14.71
C SER A 62 27.61 15.30 15.65
N SER A 63 26.69 15.75 16.50
CA SER A 63 25.94 14.82 17.34
C SER A 63 25.12 13.86 16.46
N PRO A 64 24.80 12.64 16.93
CA PRO A 64 23.99 11.71 16.15
C PRO A 64 22.63 12.27 15.72
N ILE A 65 22.03 13.12 16.55
CA ILE A 65 20.77 13.79 16.24
C ILE A 65 20.96 14.85 15.15
N ASP A 66 21.99 15.68 15.24
CA ASP A 66 22.23 16.74 14.25
C ASP A 66 22.59 16.17 12.87
N ALA A 67 23.42 15.11 12.84
CA ALA A 67 23.77 14.42 11.60
C ALA A 67 22.53 13.81 10.91
N LEU A 68 21.60 13.25 11.69
CA LEU A 68 20.31 12.79 11.17
C LEU A 68 19.45 13.96 10.68
N MET A 69 19.42 15.10 11.36
CA MET A 69 18.68 16.28 10.89
C MET A 69 19.21 16.80 9.55
N HIS A 70 20.53 16.92 9.38
CA HIS A 70 21.13 17.29 8.10
C HIS A 70 20.75 16.29 7.00
N SER A 71 20.67 15.00 7.33
CA SER A 71 20.19 13.98 6.42
C SER A 71 18.73 14.15 6.03
N ALA A 72 17.86 14.45 7.00
CA ALA A 72 16.45 14.69 6.78
C ALA A 72 16.21 15.87 5.81
N GLU A 73 17.04 16.91 5.84
CA GLU A 73 16.98 18.03 4.90
C GLU A 73 17.37 17.62 3.46
N ARG A 74 18.32 16.69 3.30
CA ARG A 74 18.79 16.20 1.98
C ARG A 74 17.87 15.16 1.34
N VAL A 75 17.02 14.49 2.12
CA VAL A 75 16.19 13.38 1.64
C VAL A 75 14.78 13.91 1.30
N PRO A 76 14.28 13.64 0.07
CA PRO A 76 12.96 14.09 -0.36
C PRO A 76 11.80 13.24 0.19
N SER A 77 11.91 12.70 1.41
CA SER A 77 10.85 11.91 2.08
C SER A 77 10.29 12.68 3.27
N GLN A 78 8.97 12.83 3.28
CA GLN A 78 8.26 13.45 4.39
C GLN A 78 8.25 12.54 5.61
N SER A 79 8.00 11.24 5.42
CA SER A 79 7.97 10.30 6.53
C SER A 79 9.31 10.21 7.25
N TYR A 80 10.43 10.26 6.51
CA TYR A 80 11.77 10.30 7.10
C TYR A 80 12.02 11.59 7.89
N ARG A 81 11.71 12.75 7.31
CA ARG A 81 11.83 14.04 7.99
C ARG A 81 11.03 14.09 9.29
N GLU A 82 9.79 13.61 9.26
CA GLU A 82 8.93 13.56 10.45
C GLU A 82 9.53 12.67 11.55
N THR A 83 10.04 11.49 11.19
CA THR A 83 10.66 10.57 12.16
C THR A 83 11.91 11.19 12.77
N VAL A 84 12.81 11.77 11.98
CA VAL A 84 14.02 12.43 12.50
C VAL A 84 13.68 13.63 13.36
N ASN A 85 12.72 14.46 12.94
CA ASN A 85 12.27 15.61 13.73
C ASN A 85 11.65 15.19 15.05
N LEU A 86 10.90 14.08 15.07
CA LEU A 86 10.36 13.50 16.29
C LEU A 86 11.48 13.08 17.24
N LEU A 87 12.50 12.36 16.73
CA LEU A 87 13.66 11.97 17.53
C LEU A 87 14.42 13.18 18.09
N ALA A 88 14.66 14.21 17.28
CA ALA A 88 15.35 15.42 17.70
C ALA A 88 14.58 16.26 18.73
N ARG A 89 13.24 16.28 18.63
CA ARG A 89 12.39 16.93 19.64
C ARG A 89 12.38 16.13 20.94
N SER A 90 12.27 14.82 20.84
CA SER A 90 12.21 13.93 21.99
C SER A 90 13.55 13.81 22.71
N SER A 91 14.69 13.87 22.03
CA SER A 91 16.01 13.80 22.66
C SER A 91 16.28 14.93 23.65
N ARG A 92 15.57 16.06 23.51
CA ARG A 92 15.63 17.18 24.46
C ARG A 92 14.75 16.98 25.70
N ILE A 93 13.83 16.03 25.66
CA ILE A 93 12.80 15.81 26.69
C ILE A 93 13.06 14.49 27.42
N THR A 94 13.56 13.46 26.73
CA THR A 94 13.77 12.13 27.27
C THR A 94 15.01 11.46 26.67
N GLU A 95 15.65 10.63 27.48
CA GLU A 95 16.73 9.74 27.04
C GLU A 95 16.19 8.45 26.41
N ARG A 96 14.90 8.15 26.58
CA ARG A 96 14.23 6.93 26.06
C ARG A 96 13.81 7.07 24.60
N LEU A 97 14.80 7.22 23.72
CA LEU A 97 14.59 7.30 22.27
C LEU A 97 14.03 6.00 21.67
N ASP A 98 14.28 4.87 22.33
CA ASP A 98 13.70 3.56 22.04
C ASP A 98 12.17 3.59 22.09
N ALA A 99 11.59 4.12 23.17
CA ALA A 99 10.14 4.18 23.34
C ALA A 99 9.47 5.12 22.31
N VAL A 100 10.14 6.24 22.00
CA VAL A 100 9.66 7.19 20.98
C VAL A 100 9.68 6.55 19.60
N LEU A 101 10.77 5.85 19.26
CA LEU A 101 10.89 5.19 17.98
C LEU A 101 9.91 4.03 17.84
N MET A 102 9.68 3.28 18.92
CA MET A 102 8.67 2.22 18.98
C MET A 102 7.28 2.76 18.67
N ALA A 103 6.88 3.85 19.34
CA ALA A 103 5.58 4.47 19.09
C ALA A 103 5.43 4.96 17.64
N ARG A 104 6.50 5.52 17.05
CA ARG A 104 6.49 5.95 15.65
C ARG A 104 6.38 4.76 14.69
N LEU A 105 7.14 3.69 14.93
CA LEU A 105 7.11 2.49 14.12
C LEU A 105 5.72 1.82 14.18
N ASP A 106 5.16 1.67 15.38
CA ASP A 106 3.81 1.12 15.58
C ASP A 106 2.76 1.95 14.83
N TRP A 107 2.85 3.28 14.88
CA TRP A 107 1.97 4.14 14.11
C TRP A 107 2.11 3.88 12.60
N MET A 108 3.34 3.80 12.07
CA MET A 108 3.57 3.54 10.65
C MET A 108 3.02 2.17 10.22
N LEU A 109 3.21 1.13 11.04
CA LEU A 109 2.71 -0.22 10.78
C LEU A 109 1.17 -0.26 10.82
N ARG A 110 0.54 0.40 11.81
CA ARG A 110 -0.92 0.52 11.88
C ARG A 110 -1.49 1.24 10.66
N GLN A 111 -0.85 2.30 10.19
CA GLN A 111 -1.27 2.99 8.96
C GLN A 111 -1.19 2.07 7.74
N LYS A 112 -0.13 1.25 7.61
CA LYS A 112 -0.04 0.24 6.55
C LYS A 112 -1.15 -0.81 6.65
N GLN A 113 -1.46 -1.30 7.86
CA GLN A 113 -2.55 -2.24 8.10
C GLN A 113 -3.91 -1.64 7.74
N ILE A 114 -4.19 -0.39 8.12
CA ILE A 114 -5.43 0.31 7.79
C ILE A 114 -5.59 0.45 6.27
N ARG A 115 -4.52 0.84 5.56
CA ARG A 115 -4.56 0.92 4.08
C ARG A 115 -4.81 -0.45 3.45
N ALA A 116 -4.11 -1.49 3.90
CA ALA A 116 -4.32 -2.85 3.40
C ALA A 116 -5.76 -3.33 3.65
N ALA A 117 -6.30 -3.09 4.85
CA ALA A 117 -7.68 -3.44 5.18
C ALA A 117 -8.70 -2.64 4.34
N SER A 118 -8.40 -1.37 4.03
CA SER A 118 -9.20 -0.54 3.14
C SER A 118 -9.21 -1.11 1.72
N LEU A 119 -8.06 -1.53 1.18
CA LEU A 119 -7.96 -2.16 -0.14
C LEU A 119 -8.77 -3.46 -0.21
N VAL A 120 -8.63 -4.34 0.80
CA VAL A 120 -9.40 -5.59 0.88
C VAL A 120 -10.90 -5.31 0.94
N ARG A 121 -11.33 -4.28 1.70
CA ARG A 121 -12.73 -3.87 1.77
C ARG A 121 -13.24 -3.38 0.41
N SER A 122 -12.47 -2.56 -0.29
CA SER A 122 -12.82 -2.09 -1.65
C SER A 122 -12.95 -3.25 -2.62
N LEU A 123 -12.02 -4.20 -2.60
CA LEU A 123 -12.09 -5.41 -3.43
C LEU A 123 -13.33 -6.25 -3.11
N ALA A 124 -13.66 -6.44 -1.83
CA ALA A 124 -14.85 -7.20 -1.43
C ALA A 124 -16.14 -6.58 -1.99
N VAL A 125 -16.27 -5.25 -1.95
CA VAL A 125 -17.41 -4.53 -2.52
C VAL A 125 -17.48 -4.67 -4.04
N LEU A 126 -16.33 -4.64 -4.72
CA LEU A 126 -16.26 -4.91 -6.18
C LEU A 126 -16.66 -6.35 -6.52
N PHE A 127 -16.24 -7.34 -5.72
CA PHE A 127 -16.65 -8.73 -5.89
C PHE A 127 -18.15 -8.93 -5.67
N GLU A 128 -18.74 -8.26 -4.69
CA GLU A 128 -20.18 -8.29 -4.46
C GLU A 128 -20.95 -7.76 -5.68
N MET A 129 -20.53 -6.60 -6.20
CA MET A 129 -21.10 -6.05 -7.43
C MET A 129 -20.92 -6.98 -8.64
N TYR A 130 -19.76 -7.62 -8.76
CA TYR A 130 -19.50 -8.60 -9.82
C TYR A 130 -20.46 -9.79 -9.74
N VAL A 131 -20.65 -10.38 -8.56
CA VAL A 131 -21.58 -11.51 -8.39
C VAL A 131 -23.02 -11.08 -8.73
N ILE A 132 -23.46 -9.91 -8.29
CA ILE A 132 -24.81 -9.42 -8.60
C ILE A 132 -24.97 -9.16 -10.10
N ALA A 133 -24.06 -8.41 -10.70
CA ALA A 133 -24.16 -8.01 -12.10
C ALA A 133 -23.92 -9.18 -13.06
N VAL A 134 -22.86 -9.97 -12.85
CA VAL A 134 -22.44 -11.00 -13.81
C VAL A 134 -23.19 -12.31 -13.59
N GLN A 135 -23.55 -12.66 -12.34
CA GLN A 135 -24.21 -13.93 -12.04
C GLN A 135 -25.72 -13.76 -11.84
N LEU A 136 -26.16 -12.88 -10.93
CA LEU A 136 -27.58 -12.80 -10.59
C LEU A 136 -28.43 -12.20 -11.71
N LEU A 137 -27.93 -11.18 -12.42
CA LEU A 137 -28.71 -10.50 -13.46
C LEU A 137 -29.02 -11.41 -14.66
N PRO A 138 -28.08 -12.20 -15.23
CA PRO A 138 -28.40 -13.19 -16.26
C PRO A 138 -29.38 -14.25 -15.79
N ILE A 139 -29.24 -14.73 -14.55
CA ILE A 139 -30.15 -15.72 -13.98
C ILE A 139 -31.56 -15.13 -13.88
N LEU A 140 -31.69 -13.89 -13.40
CA LEU A 140 -32.97 -13.21 -13.31
C LEU A 140 -33.62 -13.04 -14.69
N ILE A 141 -32.84 -12.59 -15.69
CA ILE A 141 -33.31 -12.45 -17.07
C ILE A 141 -33.74 -13.81 -17.64
N ALA A 142 -32.97 -14.88 -17.38
CA ALA A 142 -33.30 -16.22 -17.83
C ALA A 142 -34.59 -16.75 -17.18
N ILE A 143 -34.80 -16.51 -15.89
CA ILE A 143 -36.03 -16.90 -15.18
C ILE A 143 -37.24 -16.15 -15.75
N ILE A 144 -37.13 -14.83 -15.95
CA ILE A 144 -38.21 -14.03 -16.55
C ILE A 144 -38.52 -14.53 -17.95
N SER A 145 -37.49 -14.78 -18.78
CA SER A 145 -37.68 -15.29 -20.14
C SER A 145 -38.36 -16.65 -20.14
N LEU A 146 -37.95 -17.56 -19.25
CA LEU A 146 -38.58 -18.88 -19.09
C LEU A 146 -40.04 -18.75 -18.65
N SER A 147 -40.33 -17.86 -17.70
CA SER A 147 -41.69 -17.61 -17.22
C SER A 147 -42.62 -17.04 -18.29
N LEU A 148 -42.09 -16.25 -19.23
CA LEU A 148 -42.85 -15.65 -20.32
C LEU A 148 -42.94 -16.56 -21.55
N SER A 149 -42.16 -17.63 -21.62
CA SER A 149 -42.15 -18.59 -22.73
C SER A 149 -43.53 -19.07 -23.19
N PRO A 150 -44.52 -19.33 -22.30
CA PRO A 150 -45.85 -19.76 -22.74
C PRO A 150 -46.63 -18.70 -23.52
N LEU A 151 -46.29 -17.42 -23.36
CA LEU A 151 -46.90 -16.30 -24.09
C LEU A 151 -46.33 -16.15 -25.51
N GLY A 152 -45.33 -16.97 -25.85
CA GLY A 152 -44.60 -16.93 -27.11
C GLY A 152 -43.32 -16.10 -27.04
N PRO A 153 -42.48 -16.17 -28.10
CA PRO A 153 -41.23 -15.44 -28.19
C PRO A 153 -41.47 -13.93 -28.19
N LEU A 154 -40.69 -13.19 -27.42
CA LEU A 154 -40.63 -11.74 -27.58
C LEU A 154 -39.81 -11.43 -28.85
N GLN A 155 -40.47 -10.90 -29.88
CA GLN A 155 -39.79 -10.50 -31.11
C GLN A 155 -39.33 -9.03 -31.01
N ILE A 156 -38.02 -8.81 -31.14
CA ILE A 156 -37.44 -7.46 -31.24
C ILE A 156 -36.75 -7.38 -32.60
N GLY A 157 -37.45 -6.80 -33.59
CA GLY A 157 -36.97 -6.78 -34.97
C GLY A 157 -36.77 -8.21 -35.52
N PRO A 158 -35.61 -8.55 -36.11
CA PRO A 158 -35.34 -9.90 -36.62
C PRO A 158 -34.98 -10.93 -35.53
N LEU A 159 -34.85 -10.52 -34.26
CA LEU A 159 -34.44 -11.39 -33.16
C LEU A 159 -35.66 -11.94 -32.41
N SER A 160 -35.75 -13.26 -32.28
CA SER A 160 -36.67 -13.92 -31.34
C SER A 160 -35.98 -14.14 -29.99
N LEU A 161 -36.49 -13.49 -28.95
CA LEU A 161 -36.02 -13.67 -27.58
C LEU A 161 -36.73 -14.85 -26.92
N ASP A 162 -36.39 -16.04 -27.41
CA ASP A 162 -36.72 -17.30 -26.76
C ASP A 162 -35.84 -17.53 -25.53
N PRO A 163 -36.27 -18.32 -24.52
CA PRO A 163 -35.46 -18.63 -23.35
C PRO A 163 -34.07 -19.17 -23.67
N LEU A 164 -33.97 -19.99 -24.73
CA LEU A 164 -32.70 -20.51 -25.23
C LEU A 164 -31.83 -19.40 -25.82
N THR A 165 -32.40 -18.52 -26.65
CA THR A 165 -31.66 -17.39 -27.24
C THR A 165 -31.16 -16.44 -26.16
N VAL A 166 -31.99 -16.12 -25.16
CA VAL A 166 -31.62 -15.28 -24.02
C VAL A 166 -30.49 -15.90 -23.21
N LEU A 167 -30.55 -17.22 -22.93
CA LEU A 167 -29.48 -17.92 -22.22
C LEU A 167 -28.17 -17.91 -23.01
N VAL A 168 -28.22 -18.17 -24.32
CA VAL A 168 -27.04 -18.15 -25.20
C VAL A 168 -26.44 -16.75 -25.28
N LEU A 169 -27.24 -15.71 -25.48
CA LEU A 169 -26.77 -14.32 -25.52
C LEU A 169 -26.16 -13.89 -24.17
N SER A 170 -26.83 -14.23 -23.07
CA SER A 170 -26.34 -13.87 -21.74
C SER A 170 -25.06 -14.62 -21.33
N GLY A 171 -24.93 -15.89 -21.71
CA GLY A 171 -23.74 -16.69 -21.44
C GLY A 171 -22.56 -16.36 -22.36
N LEU A 172 -22.78 -16.28 -23.68
CA LEU A 172 -21.71 -16.10 -24.67
C LEU A 172 -21.31 -14.65 -24.91
N ILE A 173 -22.23 -13.70 -24.72
CA ILE A 173 -21.95 -12.28 -25.02
C ILE A 173 -21.87 -11.48 -23.73
N TYR A 174 -22.93 -11.51 -22.91
CA TYR A 174 -22.98 -10.67 -21.71
C TYR A 174 -21.93 -11.05 -20.68
N SER A 175 -21.84 -12.33 -20.29
CA SER A 175 -20.90 -12.78 -19.25
C SER A 175 -19.43 -12.44 -19.56
N PRO A 176 -18.87 -12.74 -20.76
CA PRO A 176 -17.49 -12.36 -21.05
C PRO A 176 -17.29 -10.85 -21.19
N LEU A 177 -18.27 -10.11 -21.74
CA LEU A 177 -18.19 -8.65 -21.84
C LEU A 177 -18.17 -8.01 -20.44
N ALA A 178 -19.10 -8.41 -19.58
CA ALA A 178 -19.18 -7.93 -18.21
C ALA A 178 -17.94 -8.35 -17.41
N GLY A 179 -17.46 -9.58 -17.60
CA GLY A 179 -16.21 -10.06 -17.02
C GLY A 179 -15.00 -9.20 -17.42
N ALA A 180 -14.88 -8.82 -18.70
CA ALA A 180 -13.81 -7.95 -19.17
C ALA A 180 -13.89 -6.54 -18.57
N VAL A 181 -15.10 -5.96 -18.46
CA VAL A 181 -15.31 -4.66 -17.81
C VAL A 181 -14.89 -4.71 -16.34
N PHE A 182 -15.34 -5.72 -15.60
CA PHE A 182 -14.98 -5.87 -14.20
C PHE A 182 -13.49 -6.17 -14.00
N TYR A 183 -12.86 -6.93 -14.90
CA TYR A 183 -11.42 -7.16 -14.88
C TYR A 183 -10.64 -5.83 -14.97
N ILE A 184 -11.04 -4.93 -15.88
CA ILE A 184 -10.42 -3.60 -15.99
C ILE A 184 -10.65 -2.77 -14.72
N LEU A 185 -11.86 -2.82 -14.14
CA LEU A 185 -12.14 -2.13 -12.88
C LEU A 185 -11.27 -2.66 -11.74
N PHE A 186 -11.11 -3.97 -11.62
CA PHE A 186 -10.22 -4.59 -10.63
C PHE A 186 -8.77 -4.14 -10.82
N ASP A 187 -8.25 -4.22 -12.05
CA ASP A 187 -6.88 -3.81 -12.36
C ASP A 187 -6.64 -2.32 -12.03
N SER A 188 -7.59 -1.45 -12.37
CA SER A 188 -7.52 -0.02 -12.02
C SER A 188 -7.52 0.22 -10.50
N SER A 189 -8.22 -0.62 -9.73
CA SER A 189 -8.31 -0.49 -8.27
C SER A 189 -7.05 -0.97 -7.54
N LEU A 190 -6.26 -1.85 -8.18
CA LEU A 190 -5.00 -2.39 -7.63
C LEU A 190 -3.80 -1.48 -7.91
N ASN A 191 -3.89 -0.64 -8.96
CA ASN A 191 -2.82 0.27 -9.38
C ASN A 191 -2.88 1.68 -8.73
N ILE A 192 -3.76 1.88 -7.73
CA ILE A 192 -3.90 3.11 -6.93
C ILE A 192 -3.32 2.88 -5.53
#